data_AF-A0A2X3F4B3-F1
#
_entry.id   AF-A0A2X3F4B3-F1
#
_cell.length_a   1.000
_cell.length_b   1.000
_cell.length_c   1.000
_cell.angle_alpha   90.00
_cell.angle_beta   90.00
_cell.angle_gamma   90.00
#
_symmetry.space_group_name_H-M   'P 1'
#
loop_
_entity.id
_entity.type
_entity.pdbx_description
1 polymer ?
#
loop_
_entity_poly.entity_id
_entity_poly.type
_entity_poly.pdbx_seq_one_letter_code
_entity_poly.pdbx_strand_id
1 'polypeptide(L)'
;MGGKVVNVQTSRGKTRLEIATVPLDSGARPVLGEPVRGRIFADVNGFLDPVDFRGQLVTVVGPIAGVVDGKVGSTPYQFMLMNATGYKRWNVVQQVVMPPQPIDPWMLGPRPWGYGYGGWGWYNPGPAEVRNVVTE
;
A
#
# COMPACT_ATOMS: atom_id res chain seq x y z
N MET A 1 7.53 0.15 12.48
CA MET A 1 7.89 1.04 11.35
C MET A 1 7.43 0.39 10.05
N GLY A 2 7.29 1.11 8.94
CA GLY A 2 6.86 0.47 7.70
C GLY A 2 7.02 1.36 6.48
N GLY A 3 6.80 0.77 5.32
CA GLY A 3 6.87 1.42 4.03
C GLY A 3 7.13 0.45 2.89
N LYS A 4 7.72 0.96 1.80
CA LYS A 4 7.95 0.17 0.60
C LYS A 4 9.30 -0.53 0.66
N VAL A 5 9.34 -1.83 0.41
CA VAL A 5 10.59 -2.58 0.30
C VAL A 5 11.27 -2.21 -1.02
N VAL A 6 12.46 -1.62 -0.94
CA VAL A 6 13.25 -1.22 -2.12
C VAL A 6 14.20 -2.33 -2.54
N ASN A 7 14.76 -3.04 -1.56
CA ASN A 7 15.72 -4.11 -1.81
C ASN A 7 15.58 -5.23 -0.76
N VAL A 8 15.97 -6.44 -1.16
CA VAL A 8 15.96 -7.63 -0.31
C VAL A 8 17.32 -8.32 -0.46
N GLN A 9 17.98 -8.56 0.67
CA GLN A 9 19.24 -9.28 0.73
C GLN A 9 19.07 -10.51 1.60
N THR A 10 19.20 -11.69 1.00
CA THR A 10 19.04 -12.95 1.71
C THR A 10 20.39 -13.57 2.01
N SER A 11 20.59 -13.98 3.25
CA SER A 11 21.79 -14.68 3.75
C SER A 11 21.37 -15.98 4.44
N ARG A 12 22.31 -16.87 4.79
CA ARG A 12 21.98 -18.15 5.44
C ARG A 12 21.14 -17.92 6.70
N GLY A 13 19.86 -18.29 6.65
CA GLY A 13 18.91 -18.22 7.76
C GLY A 13 18.40 -16.82 8.13
N LYS A 14 18.70 -15.79 7.34
CA LYS A 14 18.31 -14.41 7.66
C LYS A 14 18.07 -13.59 6.40
N THR A 15 17.02 -12.78 6.41
CA THR A 15 16.71 -11.88 5.30
C THR A 15 16.68 -10.44 5.76
N ARG A 16 17.44 -9.59 5.08
CA ARG A 16 17.50 -8.15 5.32
C ARG A 16 16.64 -7.42 4.30
N LEU A 17 15.68 -6.66 4.78
CA LEU A 17 14.82 -5.81 3.97
C LEU A 17 15.30 -4.37 4.06
N GLU A 18 15.52 -3.72 2.92
CA GLU A 18 15.71 -2.27 2.84
C GLU A 18 14.35 -1.61 2.60
N ILE A 19 13.87 -0.85 3.57
CA ILE A 19 12.52 -0.29 3.56
C ILE A 19 12.62 1.23 3.46
N ALA A 20 12.02 1.81 2.42
CA ALA A 20 11.77 3.23 2.32
C ALA A 20 10.55 3.57 3.19
N THR A 21 10.79 4.29 4.28
CA THR A 21 9.78 4.54 5.30
C THR A 21 8.81 5.64 4.89
N VAL A 22 7.53 5.40 5.14
CA VAL A 22 6.45 6.37 4.93
C VAL A 22 5.63 6.48 6.21
N PRO A 23 4.83 7.54 6.39
CA PRO A 23 3.87 7.62 7.49
C PRO A 23 2.97 6.39 7.50
N LEU A 24 2.63 5.93 8.70
CA LEU A 24 1.65 4.86 8.91
C LEU A 24 0.34 5.48 9.38
N ASP A 25 -0.78 4.91 8.95
CA ASP A 25 -2.10 5.25 9.50
C ASP A 25 -2.33 4.58 10.87
N SER A 26 -3.52 4.78 11.45
CA SER A 26 -3.91 4.18 12.73
C SER A 26 -3.95 2.65 12.71
N GLY A 27 -4.07 2.03 11.53
CA GLY A 27 -4.01 0.58 11.32
C GLY A 27 -2.60 0.06 11.04
N ALA A 28 -1.58 0.91 11.23
CA ALA A 28 -0.19 0.65 10.88
C ALA A 28 0.03 0.34 9.39
N ARG A 29 -0.86 0.82 8.51
CA ARG A 29 -0.73 0.69 7.05
C ARG A 29 0.13 1.83 6.51
N PRO A 30 1.10 1.55 5.64
CA PRO A 30 1.83 2.59 4.93
C PRO A 30 0.89 3.44 4.08
N VAL A 31 0.89 4.76 4.30
CA VAL A 31 0.07 5.69 3.53
C VAL A 31 0.68 5.87 2.14
N LEU A 32 -0.13 5.65 1.10
CA LEU A 32 0.28 5.76 -0.29
C LEU A 32 0.34 7.22 -0.73
N GLY A 33 1.36 7.57 -1.53
CA GLY A 33 1.56 8.92 -2.07
C GLY A 33 2.28 9.88 -1.12
N GLU A 34 2.51 9.50 0.13
CA GLU A 34 3.29 10.29 1.09
C GLU A 34 4.80 10.26 0.76
N PRO A 35 5.53 11.35 1.05
CA PRO A 35 6.97 11.40 0.85
C PRO A 35 7.70 10.42 1.77
N VAL A 36 8.76 9.82 1.23
CA VAL A 36 9.64 8.93 1.98
C VAL A 36 10.42 9.75 3.02
N ARG A 37 10.34 9.34 4.29
CA ARG A 37 11.01 10.03 5.41
C ARG A 37 12.44 9.55 5.64
N GLY A 38 12.77 8.35 5.20
CA GLY A 38 14.10 7.78 5.34
C GLY A 38 14.16 6.34 4.86
N ARG A 39 15.28 5.67 5.14
CA ARG A 39 15.46 4.25 4.85
C ARG A 39 15.95 3.50 6.08
N ILE A 40 15.44 2.30 6.25
CA ILE A 40 15.79 1.43 7.38
C ILE A 40 16.13 0.03 6.87
N PHE A 41 16.93 -0.68 7.65
CA PHE A 41 17.11 -2.11 7.49
C PHE A 41 16.26 -2.87 8.50
N ALA A 42 15.55 -3.89 8.02
CA ALA A 42 14.80 -4.81 8.84
C ALA A 42 15.34 -6.22 8.65
N ASP A 43 15.88 -6.78 9.73
CA ASP A 43 16.47 -8.09 9.77
C ASP A 43 15.45 -9.10 10.25
N VAL A 44 14.96 -9.93 9.32
CA VAL A 44 13.99 -11.00 9.59
C VAL A 44 14.74 -12.32 9.74
N ASN A 45 14.46 -13.03 10.82
CA ASN A 45 14.95 -14.40 11.00
C ASN A 45 14.20 -15.34 10.05
N GLY A 46 14.91 -16.07 9.22
CA GLY A 46 14.35 -16.93 8.18
C GLY A 46 14.55 -16.39 6.76
N PHE A 47 14.04 -17.18 5.82
CA PHE A 47 14.11 -16.88 4.38
C PHE A 47 12.84 -16.17 3.94
N LEU A 48 12.98 -15.01 3.31
CA LEU A 48 11.93 -14.34 2.55
C LEU A 48 12.35 -14.28 1.09
N ASP A 49 11.44 -14.64 0.18
CA ASP A 49 11.71 -14.58 -1.25
C ASP A 49 11.77 -13.10 -1.71
N PRO A 50 12.87 -12.64 -2.33
CA PRO A 50 12.96 -11.29 -2.88
C PRO A 50 11.81 -10.93 -3.84
N VAL A 51 11.29 -11.89 -4.60
CA VAL A 51 10.20 -11.67 -5.56
C VAL A 51 8.90 -11.29 -4.85
N ASP A 52 8.64 -11.90 -3.69
CA ASP A 52 7.42 -11.69 -2.91
C ASP A 52 7.41 -10.41 -2.08
N PHE A 53 8.58 -9.79 -1.89
CA PHE A 53 8.76 -8.65 -1.00
C PHE A 53 9.20 -7.39 -1.72
N ARG A 54 10.04 -7.49 -2.76
CA ARG A 54 10.55 -6.31 -3.46
C ARG A 54 9.41 -5.52 -4.10
N GLY A 55 9.33 -4.23 -3.80
CA GLY A 55 8.28 -3.34 -4.28
C GLY A 55 6.98 -3.39 -3.48
N GLN A 56 6.84 -4.32 -2.53
CA GLN A 56 5.65 -4.45 -1.69
C GLN A 56 5.66 -3.47 -0.52
N LEU A 57 4.46 -3.14 -0.04
CA LEU A 57 4.29 -2.42 1.20
C LEU A 57 4.37 -3.38 2.37
N VAL A 58 5.17 -3.04 3.37
CA VAL A 58 5.34 -3.83 4.57
C VAL A 58 5.34 -2.97 5.81
N THR A 59 4.80 -3.53 6.88
CA THR A 59 4.96 -3.00 8.24
C THR A 59 5.74 -4.02 9.03
N VAL A 60 6.74 -3.55 9.77
CA VAL A 60 7.64 -4.39 10.56
C VAL A 60 7.64 -3.92 12.01
N VAL A 61 7.64 -4.88 12.91
CA VAL A 61 7.65 -4.70 14.36
C VAL A 61 8.83 -5.46 14.93
N GLY A 62 9.52 -4.84 15.90
CA GLY A 62 10.66 -5.43 16.58
C GLY A 62 11.55 -4.37 17.22
N PRO A 63 12.52 -4.78 18.05
CA PRO A 63 13.47 -3.87 18.66
C PRO A 63 14.43 -3.26 17.64
N ILE A 64 14.83 -2.00 17.90
CA ILE A 64 15.91 -1.34 17.18
C ILE A 64 17.23 -1.92 17.66
N ALA A 65 18.01 -2.48 16.75
CA ALA A 65 19.29 -3.11 17.02
C ALA A 65 20.47 -2.11 16.95
N GLY A 66 20.30 -0.99 16.23
CA GLY A 66 21.32 0.06 16.15
C GLY A 66 21.26 0.82 14.83
N VAL A 67 22.41 1.33 14.40
CA VAL A 67 22.59 2.04 13.14
C VAL A 67 23.71 1.35 12.35
N VAL A 68 23.54 1.21 11.04
CA VAL A 68 24.50 0.57 10.14
C VAL A 68 24.82 1.52 9.00
N ASP A 69 26.11 1.72 8.76
CA ASP A 69 26.56 2.48 7.61
C ASP A 69 26.29 1.70 6.32
N GLY A 70 25.76 2.40 5.32
CA GLY A 70 25.51 1.86 4.00
C GLY A 70 25.54 2.97 2.96
N LYS A 71 24.93 2.70 1.81
CA LYS A 71 24.83 3.66 0.72
C LYS A 71 23.44 3.64 0.12
N VAL A 72 22.97 4.82 -0.29
CA VAL A 72 21.78 4.97 -1.14
C VAL A 72 22.29 5.47 -2.49
N GLY A 73 22.26 4.61 -3.50
CA GLY A 73 22.99 4.87 -4.75
C GLY A 73 24.49 4.97 -4.47
N SER A 74 25.09 6.12 -4.78
CA SER A 74 26.51 6.39 -4.53
C SER A 74 26.80 7.14 -3.22
N THR A 75 25.76 7.61 -2.52
CA THR A 75 25.92 8.48 -1.35
C THR A 75 25.95 7.67 -0.06
N PRO A 76 26.90 7.91 0.87
CA PRO A 76 26.90 7.30 2.19
C PRO A 76 25.62 7.63 2.95
N TYR A 77 25.04 6.64 3.63
CA TYR A 77 23.81 6.80 4.38
C TYR A 77 23.81 5.89 5.60
N GLN A 78 23.31 6.40 6.73
CA GLN A 78 23.18 5.64 7.97
C GLN A 78 21.77 5.08 8.09
N PHE A 79 21.66 3.76 8.06
CA PHE A 79 20.39 3.06 8.17
C PHE A 79 20.14 2.69 9.61
N MET A 80 18.95 2.98 10.14
CA MET A 80 18.52 2.32 11.38
C MET A 80 18.31 0.84 11.09
N LEU A 81 18.89 -0.01 11.93
CA LEU A 81 18.73 -1.46 11.89
C LEU A 81 17.71 -1.88 12.94
N MET A 82 16.68 -2.62 12.51
CA MET A 82 15.74 -3.28 13.41
C MET A 82 15.85 -4.80 13.26
N ASN A 83 15.75 -5.52 14.38
CA ASN A 83 15.54 -6.96 14.36
C ASN A 83 14.03 -7.22 14.32
N ALA A 84 13.52 -7.64 13.18
CA ALA A 84 12.10 -7.87 12.97
C ALA A 84 11.65 -9.13 13.74
N THR A 85 10.74 -8.95 14.69
CA THR A 85 10.05 -10.05 15.38
C THR A 85 8.77 -10.45 14.66
N GLY A 86 8.18 -9.53 13.89
CA GLY A 86 7.03 -9.77 13.04
C GLY A 86 6.92 -8.75 11.91
N TYR A 87 6.20 -9.12 10.86
CA TYR A 87 5.92 -8.23 9.75
C TYR A 87 4.52 -8.52 9.17
N LYS A 88 3.91 -7.51 8.54
CA LYS A 88 2.70 -7.62 7.74
C LYS A 88 2.99 -7.11 6.34
N ARG A 89 2.69 -7.92 5.33
CA ARG A 89 2.69 -7.52 3.93
C ARG A 89 1.31 -6.98 3.57
N TRP A 90 1.28 -5.90 2.81
CA TRP A 90 0.07 -5.21 2.42
C TRP A 90 -0.14 -5.34 0.92
N ASN A 91 -1.33 -5.78 0.51
CA ASN A 91 -1.70 -5.83 -0.90
C ASN A 91 -2.25 -4.48 -1.30
N VAL A 92 -1.69 -3.86 -2.36
CA VAL A 92 -2.26 -2.63 -2.91
C VAL A 92 -3.27 -3.03 -3.97
N VAL A 93 -4.56 -2.93 -3.66
CA VAL A 93 -5.62 -3.11 -4.64
C VAL A 93 -6.09 -1.75 -5.11
N GLN A 94 -6.18 -1.60 -6.42
CA GLN A 94 -6.74 -0.41 -7.02
C GLN A 94 -8.26 -0.55 -7.04
N GLN A 95 -8.96 0.17 -6.16
CA GLN A 95 -10.42 0.19 -6.19
C GLN A 95 -10.86 1.30 -7.13
N VAL A 96 -11.59 0.92 -8.18
CA VAL A 96 -12.29 1.84 -9.06
C VAL A 96 -13.60 2.20 -8.38
N VAL A 97 -13.70 3.42 -7.84
CA VAL A 97 -14.97 3.91 -7.30
C VAL A 97 -15.78 4.46 -8.46
N MET A 98 -16.84 3.74 -8.83
CA MET A 98 -17.81 4.29 -9.79
C MET A 98 -18.58 5.41 -9.11
N PRO A 99 -18.85 6.53 -9.80
CA PRO A 99 -19.72 7.57 -9.26
C PRO A 99 -21.09 6.96 -8.90
N PRO A 100 -21.77 7.47 -7.86
CA PRO A 100 -23.10 7.03 -7.53
C PRO A 100 -24.00 7.16 -8.76
N GLN A 101 -24.68 6.08 -9.11
CA GLN A 101 -25.67 6.11 -10.19
C GLN A 101 -26.78 7.10 -9.76
N PRO A 102 -27.21 8.02 -10.65
CA PRO A 102 -28.33 8.88 -10.35
C PRO A 102 -29.55 8.02 -10.00
N ILE A 103 -30.08 8.19 -8.79
CA ILE A 103 -31.39 7.65 -8.43
C ILE A 103 -32.40 8.54 -9.16
N ASP A 104 -33.13 7.97 -10.12
CA ASP A 104 -34.23 8.68 -10.77
C ASP A 104 -35.31 9.00 -9.70
N PRO A 105 -35.60 10.29 -9.44
CA PRO A 105 -36.55 10.70 -8.41
C PRO A 105 -37.97 10.16 -8.61
N TRP A 106 -38.29 9.66 -9.82
CA TRP A 106 -39.60 9.17 -10.19
C TRP A 106 -39.75 7.64 -10.04
N MET A 107 -38.72 6.94 -9.55
CA MET A 107 -38.73 5.48 -9.32
C MET A 107 -39.36 5.05 -7.98
N LEU A 108 -40.03 5.95 -7.24
CA LEU A 108 -40.73 5.64 -5.99
C LEU A 108 -42.26 5.62 -6.17
N GLY A 109 -42.76 4.85 -7.13
CA GLY A 109 -44.20 4.74 -7.40
C GLY A 109 -44.59 3.39 -8.01
N PRO A 110 -45.63 2.69 -7.50
CA PRO A 110 -45.92 1.33 -7.92
C PRO A 110 -46.92 1.31 -9.07
N ARG A 111 -46.52 1.39 -10.35
CA ARG A 111 -47.42 0.97 -11.46
C ARG A 111 -46.74 0.36 -12.70
N PRO A 112 -47.48 -0.50 -13.42
CA PRO A 112 -46.94 -1.57 -14.25
C PRO A 112 -47.19 -1.33 -15.76
N TRP A 113 -46.22 -1.68 -16.60
CA TRP A 113 -46.26 -1.73 -18.08
C TRP A 113 -46.40 -0.40 -18.83
N GLY A 114 -45.42 -0.10 -19.69
CA GLY A 114 -45.52 0.96 -20.71
C GLY A 114 -44.24 1.10 -21.54
N TYR A 115 -44.24 0.50 -22.74
CA TYR A 115 -43.29 0.76 -23.81
C TYR A 115 -43.12 2.28 -24.06
N GLY A 116 -41.89 2.80 -24.12
CA GLY A 116 -41.69 4.22 -24.43
C GLY A 116 -40.23 4.66 -24.46
N TYR A 117 -39.77 4.95 -25.67
CA TYR A 117 -38.50 5.56 -26.04
C TYR A 117 -38.03 6.72 -25.14
N GLY A 118 -36.72 6.72 -24.84
CA GLY A 118 -35.87 7.92 -24.76
C GLY A 118 -36.12 8.89 -23.61
N GLY A 119 -35.19 8.95 -22.65
CA GLY A 119 -35.22 9.99 -21.61
C GLY A 119 -33.93 10.10 -20.83
N TRP A 120 -32.94 10.79 -21.40
CA TRP A 120 -32.03 11.71 -20.69
C TRP A 120 -31.67 11.38 -19.22
N GLY A 121 -31.10 10.20 -18.96
CA GLY A 121 -30.37 9.95 -17.72
C GLY A 121 -28.98 10.58 -17.84
N TRP A 122 -28.74 11.67 -17.10
CA TRP A 122 -27.46 12.37 -17.07
C TRP A 122 -26.33 11.41 -16.71
N TYR A 123 -25.54 11.00 -17.71
CA TYR A 123 -24.29 10.27 -17.49
C TYR A 123 -23.33 11.25 -16.83
N ASN A 124 -22.93 11.00 -15.57
CA ASN A 124 -21.84 11.75 -14.96
C ASN A 124 -20.53 11.27 -15.61
N PRO A 125 -19.87 12.05 -16.49
CA PRO A 125 -18.69 11.60 -17.23
C PRO A 125 -17.41 11.79 -16.38
N GLY A 126 -17.56 11.93 -15.06
CA GLY A 126 -16.44 12.10 -14.15
C GLY A 126 -15.48 10.91 -14.26
N PRO A 127 -14.15 11.15 -14.34
CA PRO A 127 -13.19 10.06 -14.40
C PRO A 127 -13.36 9.19 -13.15
N ALA A 128 -13.42 7.87 -13.35
CA ALA A 128 -13.43 6.95 -12.23
C ALA A 128 -12.18 7.20 -11.37
N GLU A 129 -12.38 7.47 -10.09
CA GLU A 129 -11.25 7.74 -9.21
C GLU A 129 -10.52 6.44 -8.93
N VAL A 130 -9.26 6.41 -9.36
CA VAL A 130 -8.32 5.35 -9.08
C VAL A 130 -7.80 5.57 -7.66
N ARG A 131 -8.36 4.85 -6.68
CA ARG A 131 -7.84 4.86 -5.32
C ARG A 131 -7.03 3.59 -5.10
N ASN A 132 -5.73 3.75 -4.90
CA ASN A 132 -4.91 2.65 -4.42
C ASN A 132 -5.25 2.45 -2.94
N VAL A 133 -5.88 1.32 -2.62
CA VAL A 133 -6.27 0.94 -1.26
C VAL A 133 -5.37 -0.20 -0.82
N VAL A 134 -4.86 -0.09 0.41
CA VAL A 134 -4.12 -1.17 1.05
C VAL A 134 -5.12 -2.14 1.69
N THR A 135 -5.22 -3.35 1.13
CA THR A 135 -6.04 -4.45 1.64
C THR A 135 -5.21 -5.51 2.34
N GLU A 136 -5.92 -6.32 3.14
CA GLU A 136 -5.40 -7.41 3.97
C GLU A 136 -4.75 -8.55 3.18
#